data_AF-A0A520B8Y3-F1
#
_entry.id   AF-A0A520B8Y3-F1
#
_cell.length_a   1.000
_cell.length_b   1.000
_cell.length_c   1.000
_cell.angle_alpha   90.00
_cell.angle_beta   90.00
_cell.angle_gamma   90.00
#
_symmetry.space_group_name_H-M   'P 1'
#
loop_
_entity.id
_entity.type
_entity.pdbx_description
1 polymer ?
#
loop_
_entity_poly.entity_id
_entity_poly.type
_entity_poly.pdbx_seq_one_letter_code
_entity_poly.pdbx_strand_id
1 'polypeptide(L)'
;MRMRRFLTGAALCAVATPLAAAAQTAPAPKPTTAPTEATTQPVSDGRIATVPVPASPPATGYPEAASGYGAKAGGRFYLARWAEDWSFLRDASKRTGKLDALKFIPLAGDGDVFLTLSSEQRLRHDTTTSPGLHAGRDTNTILFRNVVGADLHVGEHFRAYGELASGVQGGGYFGAVTPVQRNDLFVQELFAEVKGIVGDGIEAGARIGRQDYQDGPLQLVSIQENPNMHITFDGVRLYANGRKARVGLFDLRYTRLGIDAFDDPTDRTRRFAGATGSVVVPPSVFGGSKLYLDPFFYYLRNRNQHWGAQTAREERRFWGARLWGDIGPMNLDVSVNRQTGSYDNRAISAYQAFAAQTFALGAVTPTAPRVGWRADFGSGGGAFGTGKLRSANVLFGTAPYFSYGTFLGPSNFLDVAPTFSFTPLKSVRALAEVAFVWRNDERDAVYSGVGGAYLGTQNVSGHAVAQLARMMTTWTANTHLSFTIRAEYLRADKVLTRAGYSNALFTGVWTTIRF
;
A
#
# COMPACT_ATOMS: atom_id res chain seq x y z
N MET A 1 46.63 32.89 8.48
CA MET A 1 46.38 32.60 9.91
C MET A 1 44.88 32.83 10.13
N ARG A 2 43.96 31.89 10.37
CA ARG A 2 43.94 30.47 10.73
C ARG A 2 42.84 29.76 9.93
N MET A 3 43.14 28.54 9.47
CA MET A 3 42.19 27.55 8.94
C MET A 3 41.29 27.01 10.06
N ARG A 4 40.03 26.64 9.74
CA ARG A 4 39.30 25.59 10.46
C ARG A 4 38.75 24.57 9.48
N ARG A 5 39.00 23.31 9.84
CA ARG A 5 38.87 22.07 9.06
C ARG A 5 37.42 21.59 9.02
N PHE A 6 36.96 21.17 7.85
CA PHE A 6 35.85 20.22 7.70
C PHE A 6 36.41 18.80 7.81
N LEU A 7 35.85 17.99 8.71
CA LEU A 7 36.11 16.56 8.81
C LEU A 7 34.93 15.81 8.18
N THR A 8 35.25 15.09 7.12
CA THR A 8 34.42 14.11 6.41
C THR A 8 34.28 12.83 7.22
N GLY A 9 33.05 12.41 7.49
CA GLY A 9 32.71 11.09 8.03
C GLY A 9 32.01 10.27 6.95
N ALA A 10 32.77 9.51 6.17
CA ALA A 10 32.26 8.46 5.29
C ALA A 10 32.57 7.12 5.96
N ALA A 11 31.54 6.42 6.45
CA ALA A 11 31.67 5.06 6.94
C ALA A 11 31.42 4.09 5.78
N LEU A 12 32.48 3.46 5.30
CA LEU A 12 32.42 2.26 4.45
C LEU A 12 31.98 1.06 5.32
N CYS A 13 30.86 0.42 4.99
CA CYS A 13 30.59 -0.95 5.43
C CYS A 13 31.12 -1.93 4.37
N ALA A 14 32.17 -2.66 4.75
CA ALA A 14 32.79 -3.71 3.96
C ALA A 14 31.90 -4.96 3.90
N VAL A 15 31.72 -5.49 2.69
CA VAL A 15 31.14 -6.81 2.42
C VAL A 15 32.24 -7.84 2.65
N ALA A 16 32.08 -8.71 3.64
CA ALA A 16 32.94 -9.87 3.85
C ALA A 16 32.32 -11.10 3.19
N THR A 17 32.93 -11.57 2.11
CA THR A 17 32.74 -12.91 1.54
C THR A 17 33.88 -13.82 2.00
N PRO A 18 33.64 -15.07 2.41
CA PRO A 18 34.71 -16.05 2.49
C PRO A 18 34.79 -16.85 1.18
N LEU A 19 35.97 -16.80 0.55
CA LEU A 19 36.46 -17.83 -0.36
C LEU A 19 36.90 -19.06 0.45
N ALA A 20 36.52 -20.26 0.02
CA ALA A 20 37.23 -21.49 0.34
C ALA A 20 37.37 -22.32 -0.94
N ALA A 21 38.60 -22.73 -1.24
CA ALA A 21 38.96 -23.51 -2.42
C ALA A 21 39.21 -24.98 -2.06
N ALA A 22 38.67 -25.84 -2.93
CA ALA A 22 39.11 -27.17 -3.38
C ALA A 22 39.30 -28.34 -2.38
N ALA A 23 38.50 -29.39 -2.60
CA ALA A 23 39.01 -30.75 -2.77
C ALA A 23 38.04 -31.59 -3.64
N GLN A 24 38.59 -32.25 -4.65
CA GLN A 24 37.92 -33.23 -5.52
C GLN A 24 37.69 -34.54 -4.75
N THR A 25 36.54 -35.17 -4.98
CA THR A 25 36.38 -36.63 -5.22
C THR A 25 34.91 -36.92 -5.53
N ALA A 26 34.65 -37.49 -6.70
CA ALA A 26 33.37 -38.12 -7.06
C ALA A 26 33.40 -39.60 -6.66
N PRO A 27 32.24 -40.23 -6.38
CA PRO A 27 31.55 -40.95 -7.45
C PRO A 27 30.01 -40.76 -7.47
N ALA A 28 29.42 -41.11 -8.61
CA ALA A 28 28.03 -40.90 -9.02
C ALA A 28 26.97 -41.71 -8.24
N PRO A 29 25.70 -41.23 -8.19
CA PRO A 29 24.53 -42.07 -7.94
C PRO A 29 23.58 -42.20 -9.15
N LYS A 30 22.94 -43.37 -9.23
CA LYS A 30 21.85 -43.74 -10.16
C LYS A 30 20.55 -42.95 -9.85
N PRO A 31 19.61 -42.84 -10.82
CA PRO A 31 18.48 -41.92 -10.74
C PRO A 31 17.34 -42.49 -9.88
N THR A 32 16.83 -41.68 -8.96
CA THR A 32 15.53 -41.91 -8.32
C THR A 32 14.71 -40.65 -8.44
N THR A 33 13.66 -40.74 -9.24
CA THR A 33 12.65 -39.72 -9.50
C THR A 33 11.82 -39.44 -8.24
N ALA A 34 11.88 -38.22 -7.74
CA ALA A 34 10.91 -37.63 -6.81
C ALA A 34 10.75 -36.13 -7.16
N PRO A 35 9.55 -35.55 -6.98
CA PRO A 35 9.13 -34.37 -7.72
C PRO A 35 9.74 -33.07 -7.18
N THR A 36 10.42 -32.33 -8.07
CA THR A 36 10.91 -30.98 -7.82
C THR A 36 9.73 -29.99 -7.85
N GLU A 37 9.09 -29.72 -6.71
CA GLU A 37 8.22 -28.54 -6.57
C GLU A 37 9.09 -27.28 -6.41
N ALA A 38 9.59 -26.77 -7.53
CA ALA A 38 10.11 -25.41 -7.63
C ALA A 38 8.92 -24.43 -7.54
N THR A 39 8.59 -23.97 -6.33
CA THR A 39 7.52 -23.01 -6.10
C THR A 39 7.94 -21.61 -6.55
N THR A 40 7.81 -21.32 -7.84
CA THR A 40 7.85 -19.94 -8.36
C THR A 40 6.53 -19.25 -8.05
N GLN A 41 6.44 -18.68 -6.85
CA GLN A 41 5.28 -17.89 -6.41
C GLN A 41 5.36 -16.45 -6.97
N PRO A 42 4.29 -15.94 -7.60
CA PRO A 42 4.16 -14.55 -8.07
C PRO A 42 4.57 -13.46 -7.06
N VAL A 43 5.28 -12.44 -7.56
CA VAL A 43 5.52 -11.17 -6.86
C VAL A 43 4.43 -10.16 -7.14
N SER A 44 3.74 -9.73 -6.08
CA SER A 44 2.70 -8.71 -6.13
C SER A 44 3.28 -7.36 -5.71
N ASP A 45 3.79 -6.60 -6.67
CA ASP A 45 4.21 -5.21 -6.46
C ASP A 45 2.99 -4.29 -6.55
N GLY A 46 2.32 -4.07 -5.40
CA GLY A 46 1.53 -2.87 -5.09
C GLY A 46 0.69 -2.18 -6.19
N ARG A 47 0.05 -2.90 -7.12
CA ARG A 47 -0.93 -2.35 -8.08
C ARG A 47 -2.08 -3.31 -8.42
N ILE A 48 -3.26 -2.70 -8.42
CA ILE A 48 -4.57 -3.00 -9.01
C ILE A 48 -4.65 -4.28 -9.88
N ALA A 49 -5.67 -5.09 -9.56
CA ALA A 49 -5.94 -6.47 -9.97
C ALA A 49 -4.90 -7.47 -9.43
N THR A 50 -5.18 -7.98 -8.23
CA THR A 50 -4.52 -9.12 -7.64
C THR A 50 -4.51 -10.29 -8.63
N VAL A 51 -3.32 -10.79 -9.00
CA VAL A 51 -3.20 -12.20 -9.41
C VAL A 51 -3.10 -12.99 -8.11
N PRO A 52 -4.09 -13.80 -7.73
CA PRO A 52 -3.94 -14.66 -6.58
C PRO A 52 -2.89 -15.73 -6.90
N VAL A 53 -1.97 -15.91 -5.96
CA VAL A 53 -1.25 -17.16 -5.75
C VAL A 53 -2.28 -18.30 -5.62
N PRO A 54 -2.11 -19.46 -6.29
CA PRO A 54 -2.96 -20.62 -6.04
C PRO A 54 -2.94 -20.96 -4.55
N ALA A 55 -4.13 -21.03 -3.95
CA ALA A 55 -4.30 -21.32 -2.53
C ALA A 55 -3.67 -22.68 -2.18
N SER A 56 -2.89 -22.70 -1.10
CA SER A 56 -2.67 -23.92 -0.33
C SER A 56 -4.01 -24.43 0.23
N PRO A 57 -4.12 -25.73 0.56
CA PRO A 57 -5.37 -26.39 0.94
C PRO A 57 -6.11 -25.68 2.09
N PRO A 58 -7.43 -25.87 2.24
CA PRO A 58 -8.27 -25.04 3.09
C PRO A 58 -7.74 -25.05 4.52
N ALA A 59 -7.22 -23.91 4.96
CA ALA A 59 -6.97 -23.69 6.38
C ALA A 59 -8.30 -23.76 7.11
N THR A 60 -8.27 -24.20 8.36
CA THR A 60 -9.40 -24.26 9.30
C THR A 60 -10.03 -22.89 9.61
N GLY A 61 -9.67 -21.81 8.90
CA GLY A 61 -10.08 -20.42 9.12
C GLY A 61 -10.45 -19.64 7.84
N TYR A 62 -10.64 -18.33 7.98
CA TYR A 62 -11.00 -17.43 6.87
C TYR A 62 -9.91 -17.41 5.77
N PRO A 63 -10.25 -17.23 4.47
CA PRO A 63 -9.25 -17.17 3.42
C PRO A 63 -8.22 -16.04 3.61
N GLU A 64 -6.93 -16.39 3.66
CA GLU A 64 -5.80 -15.48 3.88
C GLU A 64 -5.83 -14.24 2.95
N ALA A 65 -6.14 -14.46 1.67
CA ALA A 65 -6.20 -13.40 0.68
C ALA A 65 -7.19 -12.27 1.05
N ALA A 66 -8.23 -12.59 1.82
CA ALA A 66 -9.27 -11.67 2.23
C ALA A 66 -9.20 -11.30 3.72
N SER A 67 -8.15 -11.68 4.46
CA SER A 67 -8.03 -11.45 5.91
C SER A 67 -7.82 -9.99 6.33
N GLY A 68 -7.69 -9.05 5.37
CA GLY A 68 -7.40 -7.65 5.69
C GLY A 68 -5.95 -7.45 6.17
N TYR A 69 -5.03 -8.26 5.63
CA TYR A 69 -3.59 -8.15 5.84
C TYR A 69 -2.89 -7.31 4.77
N GLY A 70 -3.65 -6.87 3.76
CA GLY A 70 -3.18 -6.17 2.58
C GLY A 70 -2.40 -7.08 1.61
N ALA A 71 -1.66 -6.44 0.70
CA ALA A 71 -0.99 -7.15 -0.37
C ALA A 71 0.29 -7.86 0.10
N LYS A 72 0.53 -9.05 -0.47
CA LYS A 72 1.84 -9.69 -0.41
C LYS A 72 2.87 -8.84 -1.18
N ALA A 73 4.14 -8.95 -0.82
CA ALA A 73 5.28 -8.33 -1.49
C ALA A 73 6.15 -9.36 -2.27
N GLY A 74 5.65 -10.59 -2.42
CA GLY A 74 6.33 -11.70 -3.09
C GLY A 74 6.64 -12.86 -2.15
N GLY A 75 6.46 -14.09 -2.64
CA GLY A 75 6.64 -15.29 -1.80
C GLY A 75 5.74 -15.26 -0.56
N ARG A 76 6.36 -15.31 0.62
CA ARG A 76 5.68 -15.23 1.94
C ARG A 76 5.71 -13.81 2.54
N PHE A 77 6.29 -12.85 1.85
CA PHE A 77 6.43 -11.49 2.34
C PHE A 77 5.14 -10.68 2.18
N TYR A 78 4.88 -9.81 3.14
CA TYR A 78 3.80 -8.84 3.10
C TYR A 78 4.33 -7.41 3.06
N LEU A 79 3.51 -6.48 2.56
CA LEU A 79 3.77 -5.05 2.70
C LEU A 79 3.68 -4.61 4.17
N ALA A 80 2.65 -5.08 4.87
CA ALA A 80 2.60 -4.99 6.33
C ALA A 80 3.33 -6.20 6.92
N ARG A 81 4.57 -6.00 7.37
CA ARG A 81 5.47 -7.10 7.77
C ARG A 81 4.92 -7.89 8.97
N TRP A 82 4.11 -7.28 9.82
CA TRP A 82 3.42 -7.96 10.92
C TRP A 82 2.43 -9.04 10.46
N ALA A 83 2.00 -9.05 9.20
CA ALA A 83 1.09 -10.08 8.69
C ALA A 83 1.78 -11.41 8.38
N GLU A 84 3.12 -11.44 8.42
CA GLU A 84 3.88 -12.63 8.14
C GLU A 84 3.79 -13.67 9.27
N ASP A 85 3.66 -14.93 8.89
CA ASP A 85 3.68 -16.06 9.82
C ASP A 85 4.77 -17.06 9.41
N TRP A 86 5.79 -17.15 10.26
CA TRP A 86 6.95 -18.03 10.10
C TRP A 86 6.94 -19.21 11.08
N SER A 87 5.83 -19.43 11.81
CA SER A 87 5.69 -20.50 12.81
C SER A 87 5.91 -21.91 12.24
N PHE A 88 5.69 -22.11 10.94
CA PHE A 88 5.96 -23.39 10.28
C PHE A 88 7.44 -23.81 10.35
N LEU A 89 8.37 -22.86 10.51
CA LEU A 89 9.80 -23.12 10.69
C LEU A 89 10.13 -23.66 12.08
N ARG A 90 9.15 -23.77 12.99
CA ARG A 90 9.28 -24.56 14.22
C ARG A 90 9.75 -25.99 13.91
N ASP A 91 9.19 -26.58 12.85
CA ASP A 91 9.68 -27.83 12.30
C ASP A 91 11.04 -27.59 11.62
N ALA A 92 12.09 -28.08 12.25
CA ALA A 92 13.47 -27.92 11.78
C ALA A 92 13.69 -28.49 10.37
N SER A 93 12.90 -29.49 9.94
CA SER A 93 13.00 -30.05 8.59
C SER A 93 12.57 -29.07 7.50
N LYS A 94 11.79 -28.04 7.85
CA LYS A 94 11.33 -26.99 6.93
C LYS A 94 12.31 -25.82 6.81
N ARG A 95 13.38 -25.79 7.61
CA ARG A 95 14.42 -24.75 7.61
C ARG A 95 15.44 -25.00 6.50
N THR A 96 15.02 -24.80 5.26
CA THR A 96 15.84 -25.06 4.06
C THR A 96 16.60 -23.83 3.57
N GLY A 97 16.16 -22.63 3.94
CA GLY A 97 16.74 -21.36 3.53
C GLY A 97 17.88 -20.91 4.44
N LYS A 98 18.87 -20.21 3.86
CA LYS A 98 20.05 -19.68 4.59
C LYS A 98 19.69 -18.68 5.69
N LEU A 99 18.52 -18.05 5.60
CA LEU A 99 18.06 -17.03 6.54
C LEU A 99 16.90 -17.51 7.43
N ASP A 100 16.48 -18.78 7.31
CA ASP A 100 15.34 -19.32 8.05
C ASP A 100 15.59 -19.32 9.56
N ALA A 101 16.85 -19.48 9.98
CA ALA A 101 17.26 -19.38 11.38
C ALA A 101 16.99 -18.00 12.00
N LEU A 102 16.94 -16.93 11.20
CA LEU A 102 16.57 -15.59 11.65
C LEU A 102 15.05 -15.34 11.55
N LYS A 103 14.33 -16.17 10.78
CA LYS A 103 12.86 -16.16 10.70
C LYS A 103 12.20 -16.96 11.82
N PHE A 104 12.93 -17.86 12.47
CA PHE A 104 12.46 -18.58 13.65
C PHE A 104 13.62 -18.81 14.62
N ILE A 105 13.70 -17.97 15.65
CA ILE A 105 14.68 -18.07 16.73
C ILE A 105 13.93 -18.59 17.98
N PRO A 106 14.06 -19.87 18.34
CA PRO A 106 13.43 -20.40 19.55
C PRO A 106 14.08 -19.76 20.78
N LEU A 107 13.27 -19.25 21.71
CA LEU A 107 13.72 -18.63 22.96
C LEU A 107 13.46 -19.52 24.18
N ALA A 108 12.51 -20.47 24.10
CA ALA A 108 12.23 -21.44 25.16
C ALA A 108 11.69 -22.78 24.60
N GLY A 109 11.93 -23.85 25.35
CA GLY A 109 11.28 -25.16 25.19
C GLY A 109 11.35 -25.77 23.79
N ASP A 110 10.21 -26.28 23.34
CA ASP A 110 9.89 -26.90 22.05
C ASP A 110 9.62 -25.88 20.91
N GLY A 111 9.97 -24.61 21.12
CA GLY A 111 9.74 -23.52 20.18
C GLY A 111 8.45 -22.74 20.41
N ASP A 112 7.74 -22.98 21.52
CA ASP A 112 6.51 -22.26 21.88
C ASP A 112 6.72 -20.76 22.12
N VAL A 113 7.93 -20.38 22.52
CA VAL A 113 8.36 -18.98 22.53
C VAL A 113 9.41 -18.81 21.46
N PHE A 114 9.14 -17.95 20.48
CA PHE A 114 10.07 -17.70 19.39
C PHE A 114 10.05 -16.25 18.92
N LEU A 115 11.16 -15.84 18.32
CA LEU A 115 11.34 -14.53 17.71
C LEU A 115 11.53 -14.67 16.21
N THR A 116 10.85 -13.82 15.44
CA THR A 116 11.07 -13.64 14.00
C THR A 116 11.67 -12.26 13.77
N LEU A 117 12.70 -12.18 12.94
CA LEU A 117 13.29 -10.90 12.50
C LEU A 117 12.88 -10.57 11.07
N SER A 118 12.70 -9.29 10.78
CA SER A 118 12.42 -8.79 9.43
C SER A 118 13.22 -7.53 9.11
N SER A 119 13.48 -7.31 7.83
CA SER A 119 14.01 -6.03 7.37
C SER A 119 13.49 -5.68 5.99
N GLU A 120 13.34 -4.39 5.72
CA GLU A 120 13.09 -3.87 4.39
C GLU A 120 14.04 -2.69 4.12
N GLN A 121 14.69 -2.70 2.96
CA GLN A 121 15.52 -1.60 2.50
C GLN A 121 15.08 -1.22 1.10
N ARG A 122 14.86 0.08 0.85
CA ARG A 122 14.48 0.58 -0.47
C ARG A 122 15.29 1.80 -0.85
N LEU A 123 16.10 1.68 -1.90
CA LEU A 123 16.77 2.81 -2.53
C LEU A 123 16.01 3.20 -3.78
N ARG A 124 15.59 4.45 -3.85
CA ARG A 124 14.71 4.98 -4.89
C ARG A 124 15.24 6.31 -5.44
N HIS A 125 15.07 6.51 -6.74
CA HIS A 125 15.33 7.75 -7.43
C HIS A 125 14.07 8.18 -8.18
N ASP A 126 13.61 9.40 -7.91
CA ASP A 126 12.44 9.99 -8.54
C ASP A 126 12.83 11.27 -9.30
N THR A 127 12.34 11.40 -10.53
CA THR A 127 12.38 12.64 -11.30
C THR A 127 10.96 13.11 -11.58
N THR A 128 10.69 14.39 -11.37
CA THR A 128 9.41 15.01 -11.71
C THR A 128 9.66 16.32 -12.45
N THR A 129 9.14 16.42 -13.67
CA THR A 129 9.14 17.68 -14.40
C THR A 129 7.92 18.52 -14.04
N SER A 130 8.05 19.84 -14.10
CA SER A 130 6.98 20.77 -13.71
C SER A 130 6.34 20.42 -12.35
N PRO A 131 7.10 20.34 -11.24
CA PRO A 131 6.54 19.94 -9.95
C PRO A 131 5.36 20.84 -9.56
N GLY A 132 4.25 20.23 -9.15
CA GLY A 132 2.99 20.96 -8.91
C GLY A 132 2.25 21.37 -10.19
N LEU A 133 2.62 20.81 -11.34
CA LEU A 133 2.10 21.16 -12.67
C LEU A 133 2.36 22.63 -13.06
N HIS A 134 3.43 23.22 -12.55
CA HIS A 134 3.88 24.55 -12.95
C HIS A 134 5.24 24.47 -13.60
N ALA A 135 5.46 25.32 -14.61
CA ALA A 135 6.80 25.49 -15.17
C ALA A 135 7.78 25.91 -14.07
N GLY A 136 8.89 25.19 -13.97
CA GLY A 136 9.84 25.39 -12.90
C GLY A 136 11.00 24.41 -12.99
N ARG A 137 11.86 24.43 -11.97
CA ARG A 137 12.99 23.50 -11.89
C ARG A 137 12.48 22.09 -11.60
N ASP A 138 12.83 21.14 -12.46
CA ASP A 138 12.51 19.72 -12.26
C ASP A 138 13.13 19.19 -10.97
N THR A 139 12.39 18.31 -10.28
CA THR A 139 12.90 17.64 -9.10
C THR A 139 13.66 16.37 -9.45
N ASN A 140 14.72 16.09 -8.71
CA ASN A 140 15.55 14.89 -8.79
C ASN A 140 15.85 14.44 -7.35
N THR A 141 15.08 13.48 -6.86
CA THR A 141 15.04 13.08 -5.46
C THR A 141 15.62 11.68 -5.29
N ILE A 142 16.56 11.52 -4.36
CA ILE A 142 17.02 10.22 -3.88
C ILE A 142 16.32 9.96 -2.55
N LEU A 143 15.67 8.81 -2.45
CA LEU A 143 14.97 8.34 -1.27
C LEU A 143 15.62 7.03 -0.80
N PHE A 144 15.90 6.92 0.48
CA PHE A 144 16.33 5.67 1.09
C PHE A 144 15.48 5.38 2.32
N ARG A 145 14.87 4.20 2.34
CA ARG A 145 14.10 3.68 3.47
C ARG A 145 14.84 2.49 4.06
N ASN A 146 14.91 2.43 5.38
CA ASN A 146 15.29 1.24 6.12
C ASN A 146 14.21 0.93 7.15
N VAL A 147 13.80 -0.32 7.23
CA VAL A 147 12.92 -0.84 8.27
C VAL A 147 13.58 -2.09 8.84
N VAL A 148 13.56 -2.22 10.15
CA VAL A 148 13.94 -3.45 10.87
C VAL A 148 12.83 -3.77 11.86
N GLY A 149 12.46 -5.04 11.92
CA GLY A 149 11.33 -5.51 12.71
C GLY A 149 11.66 -6.77 13.50
N ALA A 150 10.94 -6.92 14.60
CA ALA A 150 11.00 -8.09 15.47
C ALA A 150 9.59 -8.49 15.89
N ASP A 151 9.32 -9.79 15.86
CA ASP A 151 8.02 -10.37 16.17
C ASP A 151 8.20 -11.50 17.18
N LEU A 152 7.81 -11.24 18.42
CA LEU A 152 7.88 -12.17 19.52
C LEU A 152 6.53 -12.86 19.69
N HIS A 153 6.53 -14.19 19.60
CA HIS A 153 5.39 -15.04 19.92
C HIS A 153 5.65 -15.76 21.23
N VAL A 154 4.65 -15.75 22.13
CA VAL A 154 4.70 -16.41 23.44
C VAL A 154 3.49 -17.34 23.56
N GLY A 155 3.72 -18.63 23.32
CA GLY A 155 2.67 -19.64 23.22
C GLY A 155 1.71 -19.36 22.07
N GLU A 156 0.47 -19.84 22.19
CA GLU A 156 -0.55 -19.68 21.16
C GLU A 156 -1.29 -18.33 21.22
N HIS A 157 -1.16 -17.61 22.34
CA HIS A 157 -2.08 -16.52 22.68
C HIS A 157 -1.49 -15.13 22.64
N PHE A 158 -0.20 -14.98 22.96
CA PHE A 158 0.39 -13.66 23.12
C PHE A 158 1.44 -13.39 22.04
N ARG A 159 1.43 -12.15 21.54
CA ARG A 159 2.38 -11.65 20.57
C ARG A 159 2.76 -10.22 20.89
N ALA A 160 4.04 -9.87 20.71
CA ALA A 160 4.52 -8.50 20.73
C ALA A 160 5.32 -8.23 19.44
N TYR A 161 5.02 -7.12 18.78
CA TYR A 161 5.62 -6.76 17.51
C TYR A 161 6.19 -5.34 17.57
N GLY A 162 7.35 -5.13 16.94
CA GLY A 162 7.95 -3.81 16.83
C GLY A 162 8.70 -3.61 15.52
N GLU A 163 8.62 -2.40 14.97
CA GLU A 163 9.39 -1.93 13.82
C GLU A 163 10.02 -0.56 14.09
N LEU A 164 11.30 -0.44 13.73
CA LEU A 164 12.00 0.82 13.61
C LEU A 164 12.24 1.13 12.15
N ALA A 165 11.91 2.35 11.73
CA ALA A 165 12.08 2.82 10.38
C ALA A 165 12.97 4.07 10.34
N SER A 166 13.73 4.26 9.27
CA SER A 166 14.40 5.51 8.95
C SER A 166 14.20 5.87 7.48
N GLY A 167 14.04 7.17 7.24
CA GLY A 167 13.80 7.74 5.92
C GLY A 167 14.84 8.81 5.62
N VAL A 168 15.50 8.70 4.48
CA VAL A 168 16.41 9.72 3.95
C VAL A 168 15.82 10.30 2.67
N GLN A 169 15.81 11.62 2.60
CA GLN A 169 15.47 12.38 1.40
C GLN A 169 16.68 13.25 1.02
N GLY A 170 17.18 13.07 -0.20
CA GLY A 170 18.31 13.83 -0.74
C GLY A 170 18.27 13.88 -2.27
N GLY A 171 19.44 13.96 -2.91
CA GLY A 171 19.57 14.11 -4.36
C GLY A 171 19.85 15.55 -4.78
N GLY A 172 19.47 15.90 -6.01
CA GLY A 172 19.64 17.24 -6.56
C GLY A 172 18.62 18.22 -5.97
N TYR A 173 17.78 18.81 -6.82
CA TYR A 173 16.65 19.61 -6.33
C TYR A 173 15.49 18.68 -5.95
N PHE A 174 15.14 18.55 -4.68
CA PHE A 174 14.05 17.65 -4.22
C PHE A 174 12.89 18.40 -3.55
N GLY A 175 12.87 19.74 -3.67
CA GLY A 175 11.88 20.59 -3.01
C GLY A 175 12.05 20.64 -1.50
N ALA A 176 10.92 20.77 -0.78
CA ALA A 176 10.92 20.80 0.68
C ALA A 176 11.19 19.40 1.27
N VAL A 177 11.90 19.39 2.39
CA VAL A 177 11.98 18.19 3.25
C VAL A 177 10.58 17.93 3.81
N THR A 178 10.13 16.67 3.71
CA THR A 178 8.82 16.27 4.26
C THR A 178 9.00 15.12 5.25
N PRO A 179 8.29 15.11 6.40
CA PRO A 179 8.36 14.03 7.39
C PRO A 179 8.07 12.63 6.85
N VAL A 180 7.21 12.52 5.83
CA VAL A 180 6.90 11.24 5.17
C VAL A 180 8.07 10.69 4.35
N GLN A 181 9.06 11.53 3.98
CA GLN A 181 10.24 11.13 3.21
C GLN A 181 11.52 11.13 4.04
N ARG A 182 11.65 12.06 5.00
CA ARG A 182 12.79 12.15 5.92
C ARG A 182 12.31 12.01 7.36
N ASN A 183 12.87 11.03 8.05
CA ASN A 183 12.74 10.84 9.49
C ASN A 183 13.96 10.03 9.97
N ASP A 184 14.70 10.58 10.93
CA ASP A 184 15.97 10.01 11.38
C ASP A 184 15.80 8.63 12.04
N LEU A 185 14.77 8.46 12.86
CA LEU A 185 14.41 7.17 13.45
C LEU A 185 12.98 7.19 14.02
N PHE A 186 12.11 6.40 13.43
CA PHE A 186 10.69 6.32 13.73
C PHE A 186 10.33 4.96 14.33
N VAL A 187 9.57 4.94 15.43
CA VAL A 187 8.84 3.73 15.85
C VAL A 187 7.63 3.60 14.94
N GLN A 188 7.77 2.82 13.87
CA GLN A 188 6.72 2.63 12.87
C GLN A 188 5.60 1.77 13.44
N GLU A 189 5.95 0.66 14.07
CA GLU A 189 5.00 -0.21 14.76
C GLU A 189 5.53 -0.59 16.14
N LEU A 190 4.65 -0.65 17.12
CA LEU A 190 4.93 -1.19 18.45
C LEU A 190 3.60 -1.56 19.11
N PHE A 191 3.26 -2.85 19.10
CA PHE A 191 2.00 -3.32 19.64
C PHE A 191 2.12 -4.64 20.39
N ALA A 192 1.15 -4.87 21.27
CA ALA A 192 0.88 -6.17 21.86
C ALA A 192 -0.46 -6.71 21.32
N GLU A 193 -0.53 -8.01 21.13
CA GLU A 193 -1.69 -8.72 20.61
C GLU A 193 -1.98 -9.95 21.48
N VAL A 194 -3.25 -10.12 21.85
CA VAL A 194 -3.77 -11.34 22.47
C VAL A 194 -4.77 -11.95 21.50
N LYS A 195 -4.63 -13.24 21.21
CA LYS A 195 -5.49 -13.97 20.28
C LYS A 195 -5.77 -15.39 20.75
N GLY A 196 -6.79 -16.01 20.19
CA GLY A 196 -7.13 -17.40 20.47
C GLY A 196 -8.33 -17.87 19.68
N ILE A 197 -8.66 -19.14 19.87
CA ILE A 197 -9.86 -19.76 19.31
C ILE A 197 -10.99 -19.68 20.33
N VAL A 198 -12.14 -19.16 19.93
CA VAL A 198 -13.36 -19.06 20.74
C VAL A 198 -14.53 -19.78 20.05
N GLY A 199 -15.40 -20.43 20.83
CA GLY A 199 -16.56 -21.16 20.31
C GLY A 199 -16.19 -22.20 19.23
N ASP A 200 -16.99 -22.27 18.17
CA ASP A 200 -16.85 -23.23 17.06
C ASP A 200 -15.70 -22.90 16.09
N GLY A 201 -14.49 -22.69 16.61
CA GLY A 201 -13.29 -22.46 15.79
C GLY A 201 -13.14 -21.04 15.26
N ILE A 202 -13.73 -20.03 15.92
CA ILE A 202 -13.58 -18.62 15.54
C ILE A 202 -12.26 -18.11 16.12
N GLU A 203 -11.35 -17.66 15.25
CA GLU A 203 -10.14 -16.97 15.70
C GLU A 203 -10.50 -15.53 16.08
N ALA A 204 -10.27 -15.15 17.33
CA ALA A 204 -10.54 -13.80 17.81
C ALA A 204 -9.31 -13.22 18.51
N GLY A 205 -9.17 -11.91 18.45
CA GLY A 205 -8.05 -11.23 19.09
C GLY A 205 -8.25 -9.74 19.29
N ALA A 206 -7.36 -9.18 20.11
CA ALA A 206 -7.27 -7.78 20.44
C ALA A 206 -5.82 -7.32 20.31
N ARG A 207 -5.61 -6.21 19.61
CA ARG A 207 -4.31 -5.55 19.44
C ARG A 207 -4.36 -4.15 20.01
N ILE A 208 -3.33 -3.77 20.75
CA ILE A 208 -3.16 -2.43 21.32
C ILE A 208 -1.74 -1.91 21.08
N GLY A 209 -1.65 -0.65 20.67
CA GLY A 209 -0.37 0.03 20.46
C GLY A 209 -0.32 0.77 19.13
N ARG A 210 0.90 1.12 18.72
CA ARG A 210 1.19 1.73 17.44
C ARG A 210 1.21 0.67 16.35
N GLN A 211 0.47 0.88 15.28
CA GLN A 211 0.30 -0.10 14.22
C GLN A 211 -0.01 0.58 12.89
N ASP A 212 0.38 -0.07 11.80
CA ASP A 212 -0.20 0.20 10.50
C ASP A 212 -1.64 -0.35 10.44
N TYR A 213 -2.46 0.28 9.59
CA TYR A 213 -3.82 -0.18 9.36
C TYR A 213 -4.15 -0.24 7.87
N GLN A 214 -4.49 -1.42 7.39
CA GLN A 214 -5.02 -1.64 6.05
C GLN A 214 -6.14 -2.67 6.06
N ASP A 215 -7.36 -2.22 5.78
CA ASP A 215 -8.52 -3.09 5.57
C ASP A 215 -9.57 -2.32 4.77
N GLY A 216 -10.23 -2.99 3.83
CA GLY A 216 -11.11 -2.38 2.84
C GLY A 216 -10.42 -1.91 1.54
N PRO A 217 -11.05 -1.01 0.77
CA PRO A 217 -10.52 -0.57 -0.53
C PRO A 217 -9.22 0.22 -0.40
N LEU A 218 -8.21 -0.16 -1.19
CA LEU A 218 -6.88 0.46 -1.21
C LEU A 218 -6.92 1.96 -1.59
N GLN A 219 -7.95 2.37 -2.33
CA GLN A 219 -8.22 3.76 -2.73
C GLN A 219 -8.62 4.64 -1.54
N LEU A 220 -9.04 4.04 -0.41
CA LEU A 220 -9.43 4.74 0.82
C LEU A 220 -8.46 4.50 1.98
N VAL A 221 -8.01 3.27 2.16
CA VAL A 221 -7.23 2.84 3.32
C VAL A 221 -6.02 2.06 2.83
N SER A 222 -4.83 2.55 3.16
CA SER A 222 -3.57 1.89 2.82
C SER A 222 -2.50 2.27 3.84
N ILE A 223 -1.42 1.50 3.92
CA ILE A 223 -0.23 1.89 4.72
C ILE A 223 0.57 3.04 4.08
N GLN A 224 0.11 3.55 2.93
CA GLN A 224 0.84 4.51 2.08
C GLN A 224 2.26 4.04 1.77
N GLU A 225 2.37 2.92 1.05
CA GLU A 225 3.67 2.31 0.75
C GLU A 225 4.59 3.16 -0.18
N ASN A 226 4.06 4.21 -0.80
CA ASN A 226 4.83 5.03 -1.75
C ASN A 226 5.90 5.94 -1.12
N PRO A 227 5.60 6.77 -0.10
CA PRO A 227 6.61 7.53 0.66
C PRO A 227 7.61 6.63 1.40
N ASN A 228 8.66 7.18 2.01
CA ASN A 228 9.58 6.39 2.84
C ASN A 228 8.92 5.92 4.15
N MET A 229 8.11 6.73 4.83
CA MET A 229 7.48 6.33 6.09
C MET A 229 6.03 5.87 5.84
N HIS A 230 5.62 4.79 6.49
CA HIS A 230 4.22 4.39 6.49
C HIS A 230 3.36 5.34 7.30
N ILE A 231 2.05 5.31 7.03
CA ILE A 231 1.07 5.95 7.90
C ILE A 231 0.66 5.01 9.02
N THR A 232 0.98 5.41 10.24
CA THR A 232 0.77 4.58 11.43
C THR A 232 -0.26 5.21 12.35
N PHE A 233 -0.80 4.40 13.27
CA PHE A 233 -1.82 4.81 14.21
C PHE A 233 -1.57 4.26 15.60
N ASP A 234 -1.88 5.06 16.62
CA ASP A 234 -1.94 4.62 18.01
C ASP A 234 -3.38 4.29 18.38
N GLY A 235 -3.64 3.09 18.89
CA GLY A 235 -4.97 2.74 19.38
C GLY A 235 -5.21 1.25 19.55
N VAL A 236 -6.47 0.85 19.37
CA VAL A 236 -6.94 -0.53 19.58
C VAL A 236 -7.63 -1.07 18.34
N ARG A 237 -7.45 -2.38 18.12
CA ARG A 237 -8.14 -3.16 17.10
C ARG A 237 -8.65 -4.46 17.73
N LEU A 238 -9.88 -4.83 17.41
CA LEU A 238 -10.48 -6.12 17.74
C LEU A 238 -10.85 -6.83 16.44
N TYR A 239 -10.76 -8.16 16.41
CA TYR A 239 -11.15 -8.94 15.25
C TYR A 239 -11.73 -10.29 15.64
N ALA A 240 -12.56 -10.83 14.76
CA ALA A 240 -13.04 -12.21 14.80
C ALA A 240 -13.15 -12.77 13.38
N ASN A 241 -12.51 -13.91 13.14
CA ASN A 241 -12.39 -14.58 11.86
C ASN A 241 -13.02 -15.98 11.96
N GLY A 242 -14.17 -16.16 11.33
CA GLY A 242 -14.77 -17.49 11.12
C GLY A 242 -14.36 -18.06 9.75
N ARG A 243 -14.95 -19.19 9.37
CA ARG A 243 -14.62 -19.83 8.08
C ARG A 243 -15.15 -19.11 6.84
N LYS A 244 -16.27 -18.41 6.97
CA LYS A 244 -17.01 -17.78 5.84
C LYS A 244 -17.16 -16.28 5.98
N ALA A 245 -16.89 -15.73 7.16
CA ALA A 245 -16.99 -14.31 7.43
C ALA A 245 -15.97 -13.89 8.48
N ARG A 246 -15.54 -12.63 8.41
CA ARG A 246 -14.77 -11.95 9.45
C ARG A 246 -15.34 -10.57 9.74
N VAL A 247 -15.04 -10.06 10.93
CA VAL A 247 -15.34 -8.70 11.38
C VAL A 247 -14.13 -8.10 12.08
N GLY A 248 -13.90 -6.82 11.87
CA GLY A 248 -12.91 -6.02 12.56
C GLY A 248 -13.53 -4.74 13.13
N LEU A 249 -13.10 -4.34 14.31
CA LEU A 249 -13.45 -3.07 14.95
C LEU A 249 -12.17 -2.34 15.34
N PHE A 250 -12.14 -1.02 15.21
CA PHE A 250 -10.94 -0.26 15.55
C PHE A 250 -11.27 1.16 16.01
N ASP A 251 -10.42 1.68 16.90
CA ASP A 251 -10.40 3.09 17.30
C ASP A 251 -8.95 3.56 17.38
N LEU A 252 -8.58 4.40 16.43
CA LEU A 252 -7.21 4.74 16.10
C LEU A 252 -7.04 6.26 16.04
N ARG A 253 -5.85 6.73 16.42
CA ARG A 253 -5.39 8.10 16.22
C ARG A 253 -4.16 8.07 15.33
N TYR A 254 -4.08 9.00 14.39
CA TYR A 254 -2.90 9.10 13.54
C TYR A 254 -1.67 9.38 14.39
N THR A 255 -0.50 9.05 13.88
CA THR A 255 0.74 9.67 14.34
C THR A 255 0.99 10.95 13.56
N ARG A 256 1.68 11.90 14.19
CA ARG A 256 2.17 13.10 13.51
C ARG A 256 3.66 12.89 13.26
N LEU A 257 4.01 12.58 12.01
CA LEU A 257 5.39 12.36 11.64
C LEU A 257 6.23 13.62 11.86
N GLY A 258 7.40 13.45 12.46
CA GLY A 258 8.45 14.45 12.53
C GLY A 258 9.65 14.08 11.66
N ILE A 259 10.77 14.75 11.86
CA ILE A 259 12.00 14.56 11.07
C ILE A 259 13.16 14.03 11.92
N ASP A 260 13.12 14.24 13.23
CA ASP A 260 14.16 13.84 14.17
C ASP A 260 13.89 12.41 14.71
N ALA A 261 14.81 11.87 15.50
CA ALA A 261 14.60 10.55 16.09
C ALA A 261 13.51 10.59 17.18
N PHE A 262 12.53 9.70 17.07
CA PHE A 262 11.44 9.48 18.03
C PHE A 262 10.57 10.72 18.30
N ASP A 263 10.39 11.58 17.30
CA ASP A 263 9.63 12.83 17.39
C ASP A 263 8.21 12.73 16.82
N ASP A 264 7.66 11.50 16.78
CA ASP A 264 6.38 11.16 16.15
C ASP A 264 5.27 10.91 17.19
N PRO A 265 4.71 11.93 17.87
CA PRO A 265 3.68 11.74 18.89
C PRO A 265 2.34 11.35 18.26
N THR A 266 1.47 10.80 19.10
CA THR A 266 0.05 10.61 18.76
C THR A 266 -0.60 11.95 18.38
N ASP A 267 -1.18 12.01 17.19
CA ASP A 267 -1.95 13.14 16.71
C ASP A 267 -3.36 13.13 17.34
N ARG A 268 -3.62 14.11 18.22
CA ARG A 268 -4.93 14.26 18.88
C ARG A 268 -5.97 14.96 18.00
N THR A 269 -5.55 15.57 16.90
CA THR A 269 -6.43 16.29 15.97
C THR A 269 -7.12 15.36 14.99
N ARG A 270 -6.48 14.25 14.62
CA ARG A 270 -7.00 13.26 13.68
C ARG A 270 -7.35 11.93 14.36
N ARG A 271 -8.59 11.46 14.20
CA ARG A 271 -9.08 10.16 14.70
C ARG A 271 -9.67 9.38 13.53
N PHE A 272 -9.37 8.09 13.48
CA PHE A 272 -9.90 7.14 12.52
C PHE A 272 -10.48 5.96 13.30
N ALA A 273 -11.77 5.72 13.19
CA ALA A 273 -12.44 4.63 13.90
C ALA A 273 -13.44 3.95 12.97
N GLY A 274 -13.83 2.72 13.25
CA GLY A 274 -14.78 2.06 12.37
C GLY A 274 -14.92 0.56 12.56
N ALA A 275 -15.56 -0.03 11.56
CA ALA A 275 -15.81 -1.45 11.45
C ALA A 275 -15.57 -1.90 10.01
N THR A 276 -14.97 -3.07 9.85
CA THR A 276 -14.84 -3.78 8.57
C THR A 276 -15.47 -5.15 8.70
N GLY A 277 -16.03 -5.64 7.61
CA GLY A 277 -16.45 -7.02 7.45
C GLY A 277 -15.93 -7.58 6.15
N SER A 278 -15.87 -8.90 6.04
CA SER A 278 -15.64 -9.59 4.79
C SER A 278 -16.39 -10.91 4.82
N VAL A 279 -17.13 -11.21 3.77
CA VAL A 279 -17.90 -12.45 3.61
C VAL A 279 -17.51 -13.13 2.32
N VAL A 280 -17.24 -14.43 2.39
CA VAL A 280 -17.03 -15.26 1.19
C VAL A 280 -18.35 -15.39 0.45
N VAL A 281 -18.39 -14.92 -0.79
CA VAL A 281 -19.54 -15.15 -1.68
C VAL A 281 -19.51 -16.62 -2.11
N PRO A 282 -20.61 -17.38 -1.94
CA PRO A 282 -20.62 -18.79 -2.28
C PRO A 282 -20.19 -19.03 -3.74
N PRO A 283 -19.26 -19.97 -4.01
CA PRO A 283 -18.76 -20.20 -5.36
C PRO A 283 -19.85 -20.52 -6.39
N SER A 284 -20.99 -21.06 -5.96
CA SER A 284 -22.13 -21.38 -6.81
C SER A 284 -22.83 -20.16 -7.43
N VAL A 285 -22.72 -18.97 -6.84
CA VAL A 285 -23.43 -17.77 -7.32
C VAL A 285 -22.94 -17.35 -8.71
N PHE A 286 -21.65 -17.55 -9.01
CA PHE A 286 -21.05 -17.24 -10.31
C PHE A 286 -20.12 -18.36 -10.81
N GLY A 287 -20.63 -19.60 -10.81
CA GLY A 287 -19.99 -20.72 -11.55
C GLY A 287 -18.58 -21.10 -11.10
N GLY A 288 -18.33 -21.16 -9.79
CA GLY A 288 -17.01 -21.46 -9.21
C GLY A 288 -16.19 -20.21 -8.84
N SER A 289 -16.84 -19.06 -8.70
CA SER A 289 -16.18 -17.79 -8.38
C SER A 289 -15.50 -17.78 -7.02
N LYS A 290 -14.45 -16.97 -6.90
CA LYS A 290 -13.75 -16.68 -5.65
C LYS A 290 -13.94 -15.21 -5.33
N LEU A 291 -15.12 -14.86 -4.84
CA LEU A 291 -15.51 -13.48 -4.58
C LEU A 291 -15.66 -13.23 -3.07
N TYR A 292 -15.39 -12.00 -2.68
CA TYR A 292 -15.53 -11.50 -1.33
C TYR A 292 -16.34 -10.21 -1.35
N LEU A 293 -17.30 -10.11 -0.43
CA LEU A 293 -18.06 -8.89 -0.18
C LEU A 293 -17.61 -8.29 1.15
N ASP A 294 -17.03 -7.10 1.08
CA ASP A 294 -16.44 -6.40 2.21
C ASP A 294 -17.24 -5.14 2.53
N PRO A 295 -18.26 -5.21 3.41
CA PRO A 295 -18.90 -4.01 3.94
C PRO A 295 -17.95 -3.27 4.89
N PHE A 296 -18.01 -1.94 4.89
CA PHE A 296 -17.21 -1.12 5.79
C PHE A 296 -17.93 0.13 6.24
N PHE A 297 -17.61 0.54 7.48
CA PHE A 297 -17.97 1.82 8.05
C PHE A 297 -16.73 2.49 8.62
N TYR A 298 -16.41 3.69 8.14
CA TYR A 298 -15.32 4.50 8.68
C TYR A 298 -15.82 5.83 9.23
N TYR A 299 -15.21 6.25 10.32
CA TYR A 299 -15.37 7.57 10.91
C TYR A 299 -14.01 8.27 10.92
N LEU A 300 -13.98 9.47 10.34
CA LEU A 300 -12.86 10.39 10.38
C LEU A 300 -13.27 11.62 11.17
N ARG A 301 -12.42 12.02 12.11
CA ARG A 301 -12.40 13.39 12.62
C ARG A 301 -11.06 14.01 12.24
N ASN A 302 -11.09 15.20 11.64
CA ASN A 302 -9.92 16.03 11.45
C ASN A 302 -10.25 17.46 11.93
N ARG A 303 -9.51 18.01 12.90
CA ARG A 303 -9.78 19.36 13.40
C ARG A 303 -9.30 20.47 12.46
N ASN A 304 -8.38 20.15 11.54
CA ASN A 304 -7.71 21.09 10.65
C ASN A 304 -7.82 20.62 9.20
N GLN A 305 -9.02 20.26 8.75
CA GLN A 305 -9.25 19.85 7.38
C GLN A 305 -9.28 21.08 6.47
N HIS A 306 -8.55 21.02 5.37
CA HIS A 306 -8.51 22.06 4.37
C HIS A 306 -9.45 21.73 3.19
N TRP A 307 -10.32 22.66 2.83
CA TRP A 307 -11.15 22.62 1.63
C TRP A 307 -11.26 24.03 1.06
N GLY A 308 -10.98 24.20 -0.24
CA GLY A 308 -10.96 25.51 -0.87
C GLY A 308 -10.01 26.47 -0.16
N ALA A 309 -10.53 27.60 0.32
CA ALA A 309 -9.76 28.58 1.08
C ALA A 309 -9.91 28.44 2.61
N GLN A 310 -10.64 27.42 3.09
CA GLN A 310 -11.00 27.27 4.49
C GLN A 310 -10.22 26.13 5.15
N THR A 311 -9.91 26.31 6.44
CA THR A 311 -9.40 25.26 7.32
C THR A 311 -10.33 25.18 8.51
N ALA A 312 -10.96 24.03 8.72
CA ALA A 312 -11.96 23.86 9.77
C ALA A 312 -12.06 22.40 10.22
N ARG A 313 -12.88 22.17 11.25
CA ARG A 313 -13.17 20.83 11.74
C ARG A 313 -14.05 20.08 10.75
N GLU A 314 -13.59 18.91 10.35
CA GLU A 314 -14.34 17.89 9.64
C GLU A 314 -14.64 16.70 10.55
N GLU A 315 -15.89 16.25 10.53
CA GLU A 315 -16.31 14.93 11.01
C GLU A 315 -17.06 14.23 9.90
N ARG A 316 -16.48 13.15 9.37
CA ARG A 316 -16.98 12.46 8.19
C ARG A 316 -17.17 10.97 8.48
N ARG A 317 -18.27 10.44 7.98
CA ARG A 317 -18.68 9.04 8.07
C ARG A 317 -18.74 8.47 6.67
N PHE A 318 -18.07 7.35 6.43
CA PHE A 318 -18.01 6.63 5.18
C PHE A 318 -18.79 5.34 5.35
N TRP A 319 -19.80 5.16 4.51
CA TRP A 319 -20.62 3.96 4.46
C TRP A 319 -20.40 3.31 3.12
N GLY A 320 -19.81 2.12 3.07
CA GLY A 320 -19.45 1.52 1.80
C GLY A 320 -19.38 0.01 1.81
N ALA A 321 -19.16 -0.52 0.61
CA ALA A 321 -18.93 -1.94 0.38
C ALA A 321 -17.97 -2.12 -0.80
N ARG A 322 -17.25 -3.24 -0.80
CA ARG A 322 -16.38 -3.67 -1.89
C ARG A 322 -16.71 -5.10 -2.29
N LEU A 323 -16.91 -5.35 -3.57
CA LEU A 323 -17.02 -6.68 -4.15
C LEU A 323 -15.78 -6.94 -5.00
N TRP A 324 -15.02 -7.97 -4.69
CA TRP A 324 -13.77 -8.24 -5.39
C TRP A 324 -13.41 -9.72 -5.43
N GLY A 325 -12.56 -10.09 -6.38
CA GLY A 325 -12.05 -11.45 -6.56
C GLY A 325 -12.16 -11.92 -8.01
N ASP A 326 -12.30 -13.23 -8.21
CA ASP A 326 -12.22 -13.84 -9.54
C ASP A 326 -13.50 -14.56 -9.97
N ILE A 327 -13.84 -14.41 -11.24
CA ILE A 327 -14.88 -15.15 -11.95
C ILE A 327 -14.24 -15.75 -13.19
N GLY A 328 -13.75 -16.99 -13.07
CA GLY A 328 -12.99 -17.65 -14.13
C GLY A 328 -11.74 -16.84 -14.54
N PRO A 329 -11.59 -16.44 -15.82
CA PRO A 329 -10.46 -15.64 -16.28
C PRO A 329 -10.55 -14.15 -15.89
N MET A 330 -11.71 -13.69 -15.43
CA MET A 330 -11.96 -12.30 -15.06
C MET A 330 -11.60 -12.05 -13.60
N ASN A 331 -10.84 -11.00 -13.33
CA ASN A 331 -10.68 -10.42 -12.00
C ASN A 331 -11.48 -9.12 -11.92
N LEU A 332 -12.16 -8.89 -10.81
CA LEU A 332 -13.00 -7.73 -10.54
C LEU A 332 -12.64 -7.14 -9.18
N ASP A 333 -12.66 -5.81 -9.09
CA ASP A 333 -12.61 -5.07 -7.83
C ASP A 333 -13.48 -3.81 -7.95
N VAL A 334 -14.60 -3.80 -7.26
CA VAL A 334 -15.55 -2.67 -7.27
C VAL A 334 -15.83 -2.26 -5.84
N SER A 335 -15.66 -0.98 -5.54
CA SER A 335 -16.06 -0.40 -4.25
C SER A 335 -16.86 0.86 -4.43
N VAL A 336 -17.80 1.08 -3.52
CA VAL A 336 -18.61 2.30 -3.46
C VAL A 336 -18.68 2.79 -2.03
N ASN A 337 -18.72 4.10 -1.85
CA ASN A 337 -19.01 4.68 -0.53
C ASN A 337 -19.83 5.97 -0.62
N ARG A 338 -20.66 6.18 0.39
CA ARG A 338 -21.36 7.43 0.69
C ARG A 338 -20.71 8.09 1.89
N GLN A 339 -20.42 9.37 1.77
CA GLN A 339 -19.78 10.18 2.79
C GLN A 339 -20.77 11.21 3.35
N THR A 340 -20.92 11.22 4.66
CA THR A 340 -21.86 12.10 5.39
C THR A 340 -21.18 12.72 6.61
N GLY A 341 -21.75 13.78 7.17
CA GLY A 341 -21.20 14.42 8.36
C GLY A 341 -21.20 15.94 8.24
N SER A 342 -20.19 16.59 8.81
CA SER A 342 -20.09 18.05 8.87
C SER A 342 -18.68 18.57 8.66
N TYR A 343 -18.56 19.67 7.92
CA TYR A 343 -17.35 20.49 7.77
C TYR A 343 -17.71 21.93 8.08
N ASP A 344 -17.15 22.52 9.14
CA ASP A 344 -17.48 23.89 9.58
C ASP A 344 -18.99 24.14 9.72
N ASN A 345 -19.69 23.24 10.43
CA ASN A 345 -21.17 23.23 10.56
C ASN A 345 -21.97 23.07 9.25
N ARG A 346 -21.30 22.91 8.10
CA ARG A 346 -21.94 22.61 6.81
C ARG A 346 -22.08 21.11 6.66
N ALA A 347 -23.23 20.65 6.21
CA ALA A 347 -23.43 19.21 5.94
C ALA A 347 -22.47 18.70 4.85
N ILE A 348 -22.03 17.46 4.99
CA ILE A 348 -21.28 16.70 3.97
C ILE A 348 -22.23 15.72 3.29
N SER A 349 -22.18 15.66 1.95
CA SER A 349 -22.82 14.62 1.15
C SER A 349 -21.96 14.38 -0.09
N ALA A 350 -21.03 13.45 0.01
CA ALA A 350 -20.15 13.06 -1.07
C ALA A 350 -20.27 11.56 -1.36
N TYR A 351 -19.80 11.14 -2.52
CA TYR A 351 -19.84 9.75 -2.96
C TYR A 351 -18.57 9.44 -3.73
N GLN A 352 -18.11 8.19 -3.64
CA GLN A 352 -17.09 7.66 -4.55
C GLN A 352 -17.47 6.27 -5.02
N ALA A 353 -16.99 5.94 -6.20
CA ALA A 353 -17.03 4.61 -6.77
C ALA A 353 -15.67 4.33 -7.41
N PHE A 354 -15.11 3.16 -7.14
CA PHE A 354 -13.84 2.71 -7.71
C PHE A 354 -14.07 1.36 -8.35
N ALA A 355 -13.74 1.20 -9.63
CA ALA A 355 -13.95 -0.05 -10.34
C ALA A 355 -12.71 -0.39 -11.18
N ALA A 356 -12.27 -1.63 -11.07
CA ALA A 356 -11.25 -2.21 -11.92
C ALA A 356 -11.66 -3.62 -12.35
N GLN A 357 -11.37 -3.96 -13.60
CA GLN A 357 -11.60 -5.28 -14.15
C GLN A 357 -10.43 -5.66 -15.06
N THR A 358 -9.97 -6.92 -14.97
CA THR A 358 -9.05 -7.49 -15.95
C THR A 358 -9.53 -8.85 -16.43
N PHE A 359 -9.12 -9.24 -17.62
CA PHE A 359 -9.45 -10.50 -18.26
C PHE A 359 -8.18 -11.16 -18.79
N ALA A 360 -7.93 -12.42 -18.39
CA ALA A 360 -6.80 -13.19 -18.89
C ALA A 360 -6.98 -13.59 -20.36
N LEU A 361 -5.96 -13.33 -21.16
CA LEU A 361 -5.89 -13.81 -22.54
C LEU A 361 -5.32 -15.23 -22.56
N GLY A 362 -6.18 -16.21 -22.83
CA GLY A 362 -5.82 -17.63 -22.87
C GLY A 362 -5.97 -18.35 -21.53
N ALA A 363 -5.16 -19.39 -21.31
CA ALA A 363 -5.21 -20.16 -20.07
C ALA A 363 -4.84 -19.28 -18.86
N VAL A 364 -5.57 -19.44 -17.75
CA VAL A 364 -5.36 -18.66 -16.53
C VAL A 364 -4.08 -19.13 -15.84
N THR A 365 -2.95 -18.54 -16.23
CA THR A 365 -1.63 -18.78 -15.65
C THR A 365 -1.08 -17.49 -15.02
N PRO A 366 -0.07 -17.60 -14.12
CA PRO A 366 0.55 -16.42 -13.49
C PRO A 366 1.25 -15.43 -14.44
N THR A 367 1.45 -15.82 -15.69
CA THR A 367 2.12 -15.02 -16.73
C THR A 367 1.19 -14.66 -17.89
N ALA A 368 -0.08 -15.10 -17.83
CA ALA A 368 -1.07 -14.80 -18.86
C ALA A 368 -1.20 -13.28 -19.03
N PRO A 369 -1.06 -12.75 -20.26
CA PRO A 369 -1.36 -11.35 -20.53
C PRO A 369 -2.80 -11.04 -20.15
N ARG A 370 -3.07 -9.85 -19.61
CA ARG A 370 -4.42 -9.42 -19.26
C ARG A 370 -4.72 -8.06 -19.85
N VAL A 371 -5.90 -7.95 -20.45
CA VAL A 371 -6.51 -6.67 -20.84
C VAL A 371 -7.53 -6.29 -19.79
N GLY A 372 -7.72 -5.00 -19.56
CA GLY A 372 -8.63 -4.55 -18.52
C GLY A 372 -8.92 -3.07 -18.62
N TRP A 373 -9.60 -2.57 -17.61
CA TRP A 373 -9.92 -1.16 -17.46
C TRP A 373 -10.07 -0.80 -15.98
N ARG A 374 -9.92 0.48 -15.70
CA ARG A 374 -10.39 1.14 -14.48
C ARG A 374 -11.35 2.26 -14.80
N ALA A 375 -12.28 2.49 -13.91
CA ALA A 375 -13.13 3.66 -13.92
C ALA A 375 -13.43 4.07 -12.48
N ASP A 376 -13.03 5.29 -12.14
CA ASP A 376 -13.11 5.78 -10.78
C ASP A 376 -13.79 7.14 -10.75
N PHE A 377 -14.60 7.36 -9.71
CA PHE A 377 -15.41 8.55 -9.54
C PHE A 377 -15.29 9.05 -8.10
N GLY A 378 -15.12 10.35 -7.94
CA GLY A 378 -15.26 11.05 -6.68
C GLY A 378 -16.03 12.35 -6.86
N SER A 379 -17.12 12.51 -6.12
CA SER A 379 -17.94 13.72 -6.24
C SER A 379 -17.16 14.98 -5.87
N GLY A 380 -17.58 16.09 -6.45
CA GLY A 380 -17.05 17.43 -6.21
C GLY A 380 -18.14 18.42 -5.87
N GLY A 381 -17.74 19.63 -5.45
CA GLY A 381 -18.63 20.75 -5.22
C GLY A 381 -18.63 21.24 -3.77
N GLY A 382 -18.84 22.54 -3.62
CA GLY A 382 -19.00 23.18 -2.31
C GLY A 382 -17.69 23.57 -1.61
N ALA A 383 -16.51 23.08 -2.00
CA ALA A 383 -15.26 23.49 -1.34
C ALA A 383 -14.99 25.00 -1.43
N PHE A 384 -15.45 25.67 -2.50
CA PHE A 384 -15.31 27.12 -2.72
C PHE A 384 -16.62 27.90 -2.52
N GLY A 385 -17.59 27.31 -1.82
CA GLY A 385 -18.87 27.96 -1.53
C GLY A 385 -19.33 27.74 -0.09
N THR A 386 -20.51 28.25 0.26
CA THR A 386 -21.06 28.20 1.63
C THR A 386 -22.04 27.05 1.86
N GLY A 387 -22.48 26.38 0.78
CA GLY A 387 -23.48 25.31 0.84
C GLY A 387 -22.92 23.96 1.33
N LYS A 388 -23.70 22.89 1.11
CA LYS A 388 -23.29 21.51 1.42
C LYS A 388 -21.96 21.13 0.74
N LEU A 389 -21.02 20.57 1.49
CA LEU A 389 -19.76 20.06 0.95
C LEU A 389 -20.01 18.71 0.24
N ARG A 390 -19.65 18.64 -1.03
CA ARG A 390 -19.82 17.46 -1.90
C ARG A 390 -18.49 16.89 -2.40
N SER A 391 -17.38 17.56 -2.12
CA SER A 391 -16.03 17.07 -2.39
C SER A 391 -15.76 15.81 -1.57
N ALA A 392 -15.51 14.71 -2.27
CA ALA A 392 -15.17 13.43 -1.66
C ALA A 392 -13.79 13.48 -0.99
N ASN A 393 -13.63 12.74 0.11
CA ASN A 393 -12.37 12.60 0.82
C ASN A 393 -11.86 11.17 0.59
N VAL A 394 -10.54 11.02 0.44
CA VAL A 394 -9.87 9.75 0.11
C VAL A 394 -9.21 9.10 1.31
N LEU A 395 -9.45 9.64 2.50
CA LEU A 395 -8.84 9.24 3.76
C LEU A 395 -7.31 9.23 3.62
N PHE A 396 -6.73 8.05 3.54
CA PHE A 396 -5.28 7.82 3.43
C PHE A 396 -4.98 6.68 2.46
N GLY A 397 -5.79 6.58 1.40
CA GLY A 397 -5.58 5.65 0.31
C GLY A 397 -4.29 5.93 -0.48
N THR A 398 -3.95 5.01 -1.38
CA THR A 398 -2.68 5.09 -2.10
C THR A 398 -2.78 6.02 -3.33
N ALA A 399 -2.08 7.16 -3.30
CA ALA A 399 -2.08 8.12 -4.41
C ALA A 399 -1.59 7.53 -5.76
N PRO A 400 -0.56 6.64 -5.80
CA PRO A 400 -0.12 6.01 -7.05
C PRO A 400 -1.13 5.11 -7.76
N TYR A 401 -2.28 4.82 -7.15
CA TYR A 401 -3.42 4.24 -7.86
C TYR A 401 -3.87 5.18 -9.00
N PHE A 402 -4.01 6.47 -8.71
CA PHE A 402 -4.49 7.49 -9.64
C PHE A 402 -3.37 8.19 -10.42
N SER A 403 -2.25 8.50 -9.76
CA SER A 403 -1.10 9.15 -10.39
C SER A 403 0.19 8.84 -9.66
N TYR A 404 1.19 8.35 -10.39
CA TYR A 404 2.49 7.94 -9.87
C TYR A 404 3.27 9.16 -9.36
N GLY A 405 3.18 10.27 -10.09
CA GLY A 405 3.72 11.57 -9.67
C GLY A 405 2.83 12.31 -8.67
N THR A 406 1.74 11.68 -8.20
CA THR A 406 0.74 12.27 -7.30
C THR A 406 0.08 13.55 -7.82
N PHE A 407 0.05 13.72 -9.14
CA PHE A 407 -0.54 14.87 -9.82
C PHE A 407 -2.05 14.93 -9.67
N LEU A 408 -2.74 13.81 -9.46
CA LEU A 408 -4.21 13.77 -9.43
C LEU A 408 -4.69 12.82 -8.33
N GLY A 409 -5.81 13.19 -7.71
CA GLY A 409 -6.49 12.39 -6.69
C GLY A 409 -8.02 12.42 -6.87
N PRO A 410 -8.74 11.43 -6.30
CA PRO A 410 -10.15 11.21 -6.63
C PRO A 410 -11.11 12.06 -5.77
N SER A 411 -10.86 13.37 -5.75
CA SER A 411 -11.78 14.40 -5.22
C SER A 411 -12.17 15.30 -6.37
N ASN A 412 -13.47 15.51 -6.60
CA ASN A 412 -13.98 16.16 -7.81
C ASN A 412 -13.40 15.56 -9.11
N PHE A 413 -13.56 14.25 -9.27
CA PHE A 413 -12.76 13.44 -10.19
C PHE A 413 -13.60 12.38 -10.88
N LEU A 414 -13.26 12.11 -12.14
CA LEU A 414 -13.72 10.96 -12.91
C LEU A 414 -12.57 10.50 -13.79
N ASP A 415 -12.22 9.22 -13.79
CA ASP A 415 -11.33 8.65 -14.82
C ASP A 415 -11.93 7.43 -15.50
N VAL A 416 -11.41 7.17 -16.70
CA VAL A 416 -11.51 5.86 -17.36
C VAL A 416 -10.13 5.54 -17.92
N ALA A 417 -9.65 4.32 -17.67
CA ALA A 417 -8.30 3.94 -18.00
C ALA A 417 -8.23 2.48 -18.50
N PRO A 418 -8.14 2.22 -19.81
CA PRO A 418 -7.73 0.90 -20.31
C PRO A 418 -6.34 0.51 -19.77
N THR A 419 -6.21 -0.76 -19.42
CA THR A 419 -4.99 -1.35 -18.85
C THR A 419 -4.55 -2.59 -19.63
N PHE A 420 -3.25 -2.80 -19.73
CA PHE A 420 -2.67 -4.04 -20.25
C PHE A 420 -1.51 -4.50 -19.36
N SER A 421 -1.63 -5.70 -18.79
CA SER A 421 -0.56 -6.31 -18.00
C SER A 421 0.01 -7.52 -18.71
N PHE A 422 1.33 -7.66 -18.74
CA PHE A 422 2.01 -8.75 -19.45
C PHE A 422 3.35 -9.09 -18.78
N THR A 423 3.88 -10.26 -19.15
CA THR A 423 5.17 -10.77 -18.64
C THR A 423 6.16 -10.82 -19.81
N PRO A 424 6.93 -9.75 -20.10
CA PRO A 424 7.83 -9.71 -21.25
C PRO A 424 8.98 -10.72 -21.16
N LEU A 425 9.43 -11.04 -19.94
CA LEU A 425 10.49 -11.99 -19.63
C LEU A 425 10.13 -12.75 -18.36
N LYS A 426 10.77 -13.89 -18.11
CA LYS A 426 10.59 -14.63 -16.85
C LYS A 426 10.88 -13.70 -15.67
N SER A 427 9.97 -13.68 -14.69
CA SER A 427 10.04 -12.84 -13.50
C SER A 427 10.00 -11.33 -13.73
N VAL A 428 9.68 -10.87 -14.94
CA VAL A 428 9.44 -9.45 -15.25
C VAL A 428 7.96 -9.24 -15.53
N ARG A 429 7.31 -8.37 -14.78
CA ARG A 429 5.90 -7.99 -14.97
C ARG A 429 5.81 -6.54 -15.37
N ALA A 430 5.02 -6.26 -16.39
CA ALA A 430 4.73 -4.92 -16.86
C ALA A 430 3.23 -4.63 -16.79
N LEU A 431 2.88 -3.39 -16.46
CA LEU A 431 1.52 -2.85 -16.53
C LEU A 431 1.58 -1.52 -17.28
N ALA A 432 0.87 -1.45 -18.40
CA ALA A 432 0.66 -0.22 -19.16
C ALA A 432 -0.78 0.26 -18.96
N GLU A 433 -0.97 1.57 -18.89
CA GLU A 433 -2.28 2.20 -18.75
C GLU A 433 -2.33 3.54 -19.49
N VAL A 434 -3.47 3.86 -20.09
CA VAL A 434 -3.77 5.20 -20.59
C VAL A 434 -5.06 5.69 -19.94
N ALA A 435 -4.99 6.70 -19.07
CA ALA A 435 -6.16 7.25 -18.37
C ALA A 435 -6.63 8.56 -19.01
N PHE A 436 -7.93 8.74 -19.07
CA PHE A 436 -8.61 9.99 -19.41
C PHE A 436 -9.29 10.51 -18.16
N VAL A 437 -9.04 11.77 -17.79
CA VAL A 437 -9.49 12.33 -16.52
C VAL A 437 -10.34 13.56 -16.74
N TRP A 438 -11.45 13.61 -16.01
CA TRP A 438 -12.35 14.73 -15.90
C TRP A 438 -12.57 15.12 -14.44
N ARG A 439 -13.15 16.30 -14.22
CA ARG A 439 -13.73 16.69 -12.94
C ARG A 439 -15.24 16.62 -12.99
N ASN A 440 -15.87 16.34 -11.84
CA ASN A 440 -17.31 16.17 -11.73
C ASN A 440 -18.09 17.51 -11.72
N ASP A 441 -17.62 18.49 -10.96
CA ASP A 441 -18.21 19.82 -10.77
C ASP A 441 -17.24 20.90 -11.27
N GLU A 442 -17.68 21.74 -12.21
CA GLU A 442 -16.85 22.80 -12.79
C GLU A 442 -16.55 23.96 -11.83
N ARG A 443 -17.34 24.12 -10.75
CA ARG A 443 -17.19 25.18 -9.74
C ARG A 443 -16.34 24.75 -8.55
N ASP A 444 -15.70 23.59 -8.66
CA ASP A 444 -14.75 23.07 -7.68
C ASP A 444 -13.40 22.81 -8.37
N ALA A 445 -12.35 22.78 -7.57
CA ALA A 445 -10.99 22.61 -8.06
C ALA A 445 -10.73 21.17 -8.52
N VAL A 446 -9.68 21.01 -9.31
CA VAL A 446 -8.98 19.74 -9.47
C VAL A 446 -8.08 19.53 -8.25
N TYR A 447 -7.97 18.30 -7.76
CA TYR A 447 -7.17 17.96 -6.58
C TYR A 447 -6.00 17.03 -6.95
N SER A 448 -4.85 17.25 -6.31
CA SER A 448 -3.69 16.38 -6.41
C SER A 448 -3.90 15.06 -5.65
N GLY A 449 -3.00 14.09 -5.85
CA GLY A 449 -3.05 12.78 -5.19
C GLY A 449 -2.92 12.85 -3.67
N VAL A 450 -2.39 13.95 -3.13
CA VAL A 450 -2.29 14.22 -1.69
C VAL A 450 -3.40 15.14 -1.17
N GLY A 451 -4.40 15.45 -1.99
CA GLY A 451 -5.60 16.20 -1.61
C GLY A 451 -5.48 17.73 -1.69
N GLY A 452 -4.36 18.27 -2.19
CA GLY A 452 -4.19 19.71 -2.40
C GLY A 452 -4.95 20.19 -3.63
N ALA A 453 -5.66 21.31 -3.53
CA ALA A 453 -6.37 21.91 -4.66
C ALA A 453 -5.41 22.62 -5.63
N TYR A 454 -5.58 22.39 -6.92
CA TYR A 454 -5.01 23.24 -7.97
C TYR A 454 -5.82 24.52 -8.08
N LEU A 455 -5.43 25.54 -7.30
CA LEU A 455 -6.12 26.82 -7.23
C LEU A 455 -6.25 27.48 -8.60
N GLY A 456 -7.42 28.07 -8.85
CA GLY A 456 -7.77 28.71 -10.12
C GLY A 456 -8.53 27.78 -11.06
N THR A 457 -8.40 26.46 -10.93
CA THR A 457 -9.19 25.51 -11.74
C THR A 457 -10.69 25.66 -11.50
N GLN A 458 -11.12 25.99 -10.27
CA GLN A 458 -12.52 26.28 -9.95
C GLN A 458 -13.09 27.53 -10.66
N ASN A 459 -12.23 28.38 -11.24
CA ASN A 459 -12.61 29.63 -11.90
C ASN A 459 -12.68 29.52 -13.43
N VAL A 460 -12.38 28.36 -14.01
CA VAL A 460 -12.44 28.13 -15.45
C VAL A 460 -13.55 27.14 -15.78
N SER A 461 -14.13 27.23 -16.98
CA SER A 461 -15.14 26.26 -17.44
C SER A 461 -14.52 24.99 -18.01
N GLY A 462 -15.30 23.92 -18.06
CA GLY A 462 -14.94 22.64 -18.67
C GLY A 462 -14.75 21.51 -17.65
N HIS A 463 -14.80 20.28 -18.15
CA HIS A 463 -14.62 19.08 -17.36
C HIS A 463 -13.31 18.34 -17.64
N ALA A 464 -12.71 18.47 -18.83
CA ALA A 464 -11.51 17.73 -19.21
C ALA A 464 -10.27 18.24 -18.44
N VAL A 465 -9.68 17.35 -17.64
CA VAL A 465 -8.56 17.66 -16.74
C VAL A 465 -7.23 17.29 -17.37
N ALA A 466 -7.07 16.01 -17.72
CA ALA A 466 -5.81 15.49 -18.22
C ALA A 466 -5.96 14.15 -18.94
N GLN A 467 -4.89 13.75 -19.63
CA GLN A 467 -4.67 12.38 -20.07
C GLN A 467 -3.33 11.90 -19.50
N LEU A 468 -3.27 10.65 -19.04
CA LEU A 468 -2.09 10.06 -18.44
C LEU A 468 -1.68 8.82 -19.23
N ALA A 469 -0.41 8.74 -19.62
CA ALA A 469 0.19 7.52 -20.14
C ALA A 469 1.15 6.97 -19.08
N ARG A 470 0.93 5.74 -18.63
CA ARG A 470 1.62 5.16 -17.47
C ARG A 470 2.18 3.78 -17.80
N MET A 471 3.38 3.51 -17.26
CA MET A 471 3.98 2.18 -17.29
C MET A 471 4.64 1.85 -15.96
N MET A 472 4.39 0.64 -15.47
CA MET A 472 5.14 -0.01 -14.40
C MET A 472 5.87 -1.21 -14.95
N THR A 473 7.11 -1.42 -14.53
CA THR A 473 7.80 -2.68 -14.74
C THR A 473 8.45 -3.12 -13.44
N THR A 474 8.20 -4.36 -13.03
CA THR A 474 8.83 -4.98 -11.87
C THR A 474 9.61 -6.19 -12.32
N TRP A 475 10.88 -6.25 -11.98
CA TRP A 475 11.69 -7.45 -12.09
C TRP A 475 11.95 -8.04 -10.70
N THR A 476 11.48 -9.26 -10.49
CA THR A 476 11.82 -10.06 -9.32
C THR A 476 13.08 -10.87 -9.61
N ALA A 477 14.21 -10.43 -9.07
CA ALA A 477 15.45 -11.17 -9.21
C ALA A 477 15.43 -12.47 -8.38
N ASN A 478 14.93 -12.38 -7.15
CA ASN A 478 14.66 -13.52 -6.27
C ASN A 478 13.62 -13.12 -5.20
N THR A 479 13.35 -14.00 -4.23
CA THR A 479 12.37 -13.76 -3.16
C THR A 479 12.70 -12.55 -2.28
N HIS A 480 13.97 -12.16 -2.16
CA HIS A 480 14.46 -11.06 -1.32
C HIS A 480 14.73 -9.77 -2.09
N LEU A 481 14.85 -9.81 -3.43
CA LEU A 481 15.33 -8.69 -4.23
C LEU A 481 14.41 -8.42 -5.42
N SER A 482 13.88 -7.19 -5.49
CA SER A 482 13.13 -6.69 -6.65
C SER A 482 13.64 -5.34 -7.12
N PHE A 483 13.44 -5.09 -8.41
CA PHE A 483 13.71 -3.82 -9.08
C PHE A 483 12.43 -3.34 -9.75
N THR A 484 12.11 -2.06 -9.61
CA THR A 484 10.85 -1.53 -10.12
C THR A 484 11.07 -0.17 -10.77
N ILE A 485 10.39 0.02 -11.90
CA ILE A 485 10.36 1.25 -12.67
C ILE A 485 8.91 1.72 -12.77
N ARG A 486 8.70 3.02 -12.60
CA ARG A 486 7.46 3.74 -12.88
C ARG A 486 7.75 4.88 -13.82
N ALA A 487 6.96 5.01 -14.87
CA ALA A 487 6.92 6.19 -15.73
C ALA A 487 5.47 6.64 -15.90
N GLU A 488 5.23 7.95 -15.83
CA GLU A 488 3.93 8.56 -16.02
C GLU A 488 4.10 9.91 -16.71
N TYR A 489 3.49 10.06 -17.88
CA TYR A 489 3.36 11.36 -18.54
C TYR A 489 1.92 11.87 -18.39
N LEU A 490 1.76 13.02 -17.75
CA LEU A 490 0.52 13.76 -17.66
C LEU A 490 0.50 14.84 -18.74
N ARG A 491 -0.47 14.75 -19.65
CA ARG A 491 -0.84 15.83 -20.56
C ARG A 491 -2.02 16.60 -19.99
N ALA A 492 -1.80 17.85 -19.62
CA ALA A 492 -2.82 18.76 -19.15
C ALA A 492 -3.84 19.06 -20.27
N ASP A 493 -5.13 19.04 -19.94
CA ASP A 493 -6.22 19.36 -20.85
C ASP A 493 -6.84 20.74 -20.48
N LYS A 494 -7.98 21.09 -21.05
CA LYS A 494 -8.61 22.43 -20.99
C LYS A 494 -8.67 23.02 -19.58
N VAL A 495 -9.05 22.26 -18.55
CA VAL A 495 -9.20 22.79 -17.19
C VAL A 495 -7.85 23.21 -16.61
N LEU A 496 -6.84 22.35 -16.70
CA LEU A 496 -5.50 22.64 -16.19
C LEU A 496 -4.82 23.75 -17.00
N THR A 497 -4.86 23.65 -18.34
CA THR A 497 -4.20 24.63 -19.22
C THR A 497 -4.81 26.03 -19.11
N ARG A 498 -6.14 26.17 -19.03
CA ARG A 498 -6.81 27.47 -18.81
C ARG A 498 -6.49 28.10 -17.47
N ALA A 499 -6.21 27.28 -16.45
CA ALA A 499 -5.76 27.73 -15.14
C ALA A 499 -4.24 27.95 -15.05
N GLY A 500 -3.50 27.80 -16.16
CA GLY A 500 -2.06 28.06 -16.24
C GLY A 500 -1.16 26.90 -15.80
N TYR A 501 -1.71 25.69 -15.68
CA TYR A 501 -0.94 24.48 -15.37
C TYR A 501 -0.37 23.81 -16.63
N SER A 502 0.75 23.12 -16.47
CA SER A 502 1.54 22.50 -17.53
C SER A 502 1.47 20.97 -17.49
N ASN A 503 2.01 20.36 -18.55
CA ASN A 503 2.28 18.91 -18.60
C ASN A 503 3.41 18.55 -17.61
N ALA A 504 3.42 17.29 -17.18
CA ALA A 504 4.45 16.77 -16.28
C ALA A 504 4.83 15.33 -16.64
N LEU A 505 6.09 14.99 -16.38
CA LEU A 505 6.62 13.64 -16.46
C LEU A 505 7.11 13.24 -15.07
N PHE A 506 6.65 12.10 -14.59
CA PHE A 506 7.21 11.43 -13.43
C PHE A 506 7.95 10.17 -13.88
N THR A 507 9.17 9.98 -13.38
CA THR A 507 9.88 8.70 -13.43
C THR A 507 10.36 8.33 -12.04
N GLY A 508 10.23 7.06 -11.69
CA GLY A 508 10.72 6.50 -10.44
C GLY A 508 11.40 5.16 -10.71
N VAL A 509 12.60 4.98 -10.18
CA VAL A 509 13.34 3.72 -10.24
C VAL A 509 13.74 3.34 -8.82
N TRP A 510 13.55 2.09 -8.43
CA TRP A 510 14.01 1.65 -7.13
C TRP A 510 14.33 0.17 -7.07
N THR A 511 15.11 -0.15 -6.07
CA THR A 511 15.45 -1.51 -5.66
C THR A 511 14.89 -1.72 -4.26
N THR A 512 14.25 -2.86 -4.03
CA THR A 512 13.79 -3.25 -2.69
C THR A 512 14.44 -4.56 -2.29
N ILE A 513 14.99 -4.57 -1.09
CA ILE A 513 15.51 -5.77 -0.42
C ILE A 513 14.59 -6.07 0.76
N ARG A 514 14.09 -7.29 0.84
CA ARG A 514 13.27 -7.78 1.96
C ARG A 514 13.91 -9.00 2.57
N PHE A 515 14.10 -8.94 3.88
CA PHE A 515 14.44 -10.07 4.70
C PHE A 515 13.25 -10.49 5.53
#